data_AF-A0A4P6MLL8-F1
#
_entry.id   AF-A0A4P6MLL8-F1
#
_cell.length_a   1.000
_cell.length_b   1.000
_cell.length_c   1.000
_cell.angle_alpha   90.00
_cell.angle_beta   90.00
_cell.angle_gamma   90.00
#
_symmetry.space_group_name_H-M   'P 1'
#
loop_
_entity.id
_entity.type
_entity.pdbx_description
1 polymer ?
#
loop_
_entity_poly.entity_id
_entity_poly.type
_entity_poly.pdbx_seq_one_letter_code
_entity_poly.pdbx_strand_id
1 'polypeptide(L)'
;MRGLLVSEGVIDADDERNDARLTFPSAEVDDLMNVFEQLVGSKEMQRRLGCGEQQLEALVEAGILAPRFPSDVTRRPWNPADAEAFLGGLYANAQDTPAGDQAWKQVHRASVRCRVKINKVLEPIWDGALSVGRRHDLRGCASVFVRRSEVDVLLRPERPNHRTLSEFASEVGLNKHRELRLLVDHGHAPITVLYNPQTHRRDRYVTEDDTAAFHSRFTTLKLLSARLGQSSRSISQRLKAAGIERFQPGETDFGPVYLLADVELVPHGLVSRDLVSKWD
;
A
#
# COMPACT_ATOMS: atom_id res chain seq x y z
N MET A 1 29.97 24.67 -24.62
CA MET A 1 29.80 26.03 -24.08
C MET A 1 28.57 26.70 -24.66
N ARG A 2 28.46 26.87 -25.99
CA ARG A 2 27.33 27.53 -26.66
C ARG A 2 25.95 27.11 -26.15
N GLY A 3 25.65 25.81 -26.11
CA GLY A 3 24.33 25.33 -25.65
C GLY A 3 23.96 25.74 -24.23
N LEU A 4 24.92 25.81 -23.31
CA LEU A 4 24.70 26.28 -21.93
C LEU A 4 24.41 27.78 -21.90
N LEU A 5 25.18 28.56 -22.67
CA LEU A 5 25.00 30.01 -22.77
C LEU A 5 23.68 30.39 -23.47
N VAL A 6 23.24 29.61 -24.45
CA VAL A 6 21.91 29.75 -25.08
C VAL A 6 20.82 29.39 -24.08
N SER A 7 21.01 28.32 -23.29
CA SER A 7 20.04 27.90 -22.27
C SER A 7 19.88 28.93 -21.14
N GLU A 8 20.92 29.68 -20.81
CA GLU A 8 20.90 30.79 -19.85
C GLU A 8 20.54 32.14 -20.51
N GLY A 9 20.20 32.15 -21.81
CA GLY A 9 19.76 33.36 -22.53
C GLY A 9 20.85 34.40 -22.80
N VAL A 10 22.12 34.07 -22.56
CA VAL A 10 23.28 34.94 -22.81
C VAL A 10 23.53 35.12 -24.32
N ILE A 11 23.19 34.10 -25.10
CA ILE A 11 23.35 34.08 -26.56
C ILE A 11 22.02 33.72 -27.19
N ASP A 12 21.65 34.40 -28.26
CA ASP A 12 20.51 34.03 -29.09
C ASP A 12 20.73 32.67 -29.76
N ALA A 13 19.72 31.80 -29.72
CA ALA A 13 19.77 30.49 -30.37
C ALA A 13 19.95 30.61 -31.89
N ASP A 14 19.45 31.69 -32.49
CA ASP A 14 19.52 31.97 -33.93
C ASP A 14 20.78 32.77 -34.33
N ASP A 15 21.70 33.03 -33.39
CA ASP A 15 22.96 33.68 -33.73
C ASP A 15 23.77 32.80 -34.71
N GLU A 16 23.98 33.26 -35.94
CA GLU A 16 24.68 32.49 -36.97
C GLU A 16 26.22 32.53 -36.84
N ARG A 17 26.76 33.33 -35.93
CA ARG A 17 28.22 33.45 -35.76
C ARG A 17 28.81 32.12 -35.28
N ASN A 18 30.01 31.79 -35.76
CA ASN A 18 30.75 30.65 -35.21
C ASN A 18 31.23 30.96 -33.78
N ASP A 19 31.49 29.92 -32.99
CA ASP A 19 31.89 30.05 -31.58
C ASP A 19 33.12 30.94 -31.37
N ALA A 20 34.06 31.00 -32.32
CA ALA A 20 35.27 31.82 -32.24
C ALA A 20 35.03 33.32 -32.50
N ARG A 21 33.87 33.70 -33.05
CA ARG A 21 33.47 35.10 -33.34
C ARG A 21 32.32 35.58 -32.47
N LEU A 22 31.90 34.74 -31.53
CA LEU A 22 30.77 34.99 -30.68
C LEU A 22 31.22 35.83 -29.49
N THR A 23 30.53 36.95 -29.25
CA THR A 23 30.87 37.93 -28.22
C THR A 23 29.70 38.09 -27.27
N PHE A 24 29.96 38.03 -25.97
CA PHE A 24 28.98 38.23 -24.90
C PHE A 24 29.62 39.04 -23.76
N PRO A 25 28.82 39.70 -22.89
CA PRO A 25 29.34 40.46 -21.76
C PRO A 25 30.10 39.55 -20.78
N SER A 26 31.37 39.87 -20.48
CA SER A 26 32.20 39.06 -19.58
C SER A 26 31.61 38.98 -18.16
N ALA A 27 31.14 40.12 -17.63
CA ALA A 27 30.65 40.20 -16.26
C ALA A 27 29.41 39.34 -15.99
N GLU A 28 28.55 39.14 -16.99
CA GLU A 28 27.36 38.28 -16.88
C GLU A 28 27.71 36.79 -16.96
N VAL A 29 28.83 36.46 -17.61
CA VAL A 29 29.26 35.08 -17.82
C VAL A 29 30.18 34.58 -16.72
N ASP A 30 30.96 35.44 -16.08
CA ASP A 30 31.91 35.03 -15.03
C ASP A 30 31.20 34.26 -13.89
N ASP A 31 30.04 34.73 -13.43
CA ASP A 31 29.24 34.04 -12.40
C ASP A 31 28.61 32.73 -12.94
N LEU A 32 28.15 32.72 -14.19
CA LEU A 32 27.60 31.52 -14.83
C LEU A 32 28.67 30.44 -15.05
N MET A 33 29.92 30.83 -15.34
CA MET A 33 31.04 29.91 -15.48
C MET A 33 31.29 29.18 -14.16
N ASN A 34 31.28 29.90 -13.03
CA ASN A 34 31.38 29.28 -11.71
C ASN A 34 30.25 28.26 -11.46
N VAL A 35 29.02 28.56 -11.89
CA VAL A 35 27.90 27.63 -11.81
C VAL A 35 28.14 26.39 -12.68
N PHE A 36 28.56 26.58 -13.94
CA PHE A 36 28.81 25.48 -14.88
C PHE A 36 29.91 24.54 -14.42
N GLU A 37 30.96 25.07 -13.80
CA GLU A 37 32.07 24.29 -13.23
C GLU A 37 31.61 23.38 -12.08
N GLN A 38 30.60 23.79 -11.33
CA GLN A 38 30.06 23.03 -10.20
C GLN A 38 29.05 21.95 -10.63
N LEU A 39 28.57 21.98 -11.88
CA LEU A 39 27.58 21.00 -12.33
C LEU A 39 28.15 19.59 -12.36
N VAL A 40 27.27 18.63 -12.04
CA VAL A 40 27.62 17.22 -11.96
C VAL A 40 26.75 16.35 -12.85
N GLY A 41 27.27 15.17 -13.19
CA GLY A 41 26.51 14.14 -13.89
C GLY A 41 25.60 13.34 -12.94
N SER A 42 24.66 12.59 -13.50
CA SER A 42 23.64 11.85 -12.74
C SER A 42 24.23 10.88 -11.70
N LYS A 43 25.36 10.21 -12.00
CA LYS A 43 26.01 9.29 -11.05
C LYS A 43 26.50 10.02 -9.79
N GLU A 44 27.01 11.24 -9.94
CA GLU A 44 27.45 12.03 -8.80
C GLU A 44 26.27 12.56 -8.00
N MET A 45 25.21 13.01 -8.68
CA MET A 45 23.95 13.40 -8.04
C MET A 45 23.37 12.24 -7.19
N GLN A 46 23.33 11.02 -7.75
CA GLN A 46 22.91 9.79 -7.05
C GLN A 46 23.75 9.53 -5.80
N ARG A 47 25.09 9.67 -5.89
CA ARG A 47 25.99 9.51 -4.73
C ARG A 47 25.70 10.52 -3.63
N ARG A 48 25.48 11.79 -3.98
CA ARG A 48 25.17 12.86 -3.03
C ARG A 48 23.82 12.65 -2.34
N LEU A 49 22.81 12.24 -3.10
CA LEU A 49 21.50 11.88 -2.57
C LEU A 49 21.50 10.57 -1.81
N GLY A 50 22.52 9.72 -1.96
CA GLY A 50 22.53 8.35 -1.40
C GLY A 50 21.39 7.49 -1.96
N CYS A 51 21.09 7.61 -3.26
CA CYS A 51 20.01 6.91 -3.93
C CYS A 51 20.48 6.18 -5.21
N GLY A 52 19.65 5.27 -5.72
CA GLY A 52 19.87 4.63 -7.03
C GLY A 52 19.26 5.44 -8.19
N GLU A 53 19.46 4.95 -9.41
CA GLU A 53 18.95 5.58 -10.65
C GLU A 53 17.42 5.67 -10.68
N GLN A 54 16.72 4.55 -10.44
CA GLN A 54 15.25 4.53 -10.39
C GLN A 54 14.68 5.49 -9.35
N GLN A 55 15.39 5.70 -8.24
CA GLN A 55 14.95 6.63 -7.20
C GLN A 55 15.17 8.09 -7.62
N LEU A 56 16.29 8.40 -8.28
CA LEU A 56 16.51 9.73 -8.86
C LEU A 56 15.43 10.03 -9.92
N GLU A 57 15.16 9.09 -10.82
CA GLU A 57 14.10 9.22 -11.83
C GLU A 57 12.72 9.46 -11.19
N ALA A 58 12.36 8.70 -10.16
CA ALA A 58 11.11 8.90 -9.44
C ALA A 58 11.00 10.28 -8.75
N LEU A 59 12.11 10.86 -8.28
CA LEU A 59 12.14 12.22 -7.73
C LEU A 59 11.96 13.27 -8.84
N VAL A 60 12.48 13.02 -10.04
CA VAL A 60 12.33 13.89 -11.21
C VAL A 60 10.91 13.85 -11.78
N GLU A 61 10.37 12.66 -11.99
CA GLU A 61 8.98 12.47 -12.45
C GLU A 61 7.97 13.11 -11.48
N ALA A 62 8.32 13.17 -10.20
CA ALA A 62 7.52 13.82 -9.17
C ALA A 62 7.72 15.34 -9.08
N GLY A 63 8.64 15.93 -9.88
CA GLY A 63 8.96 17.35 -9.84
C GLY A 63 9.70 17.81 -8.58
N ILE A 64 10.23 16.87 -7.79
CA ILE A 64 10.93 17.17 -6.52
C ILE A 64 12.36 17.65 -6.80
N LEU A 65 13.01 17.03 -7.78
CA LEU A 65 14.30 17.45 -8.31
C LEU A 65 14.15 17.69 -9.80
N ALA A 66 14.84 18.69 -10.32
CA ALA A 66 14.90 18.93 -11.75
C ALA A 66 16.37 19.10 -12.14
N PRO A 67 16.80 18.55 -13.29
CA PRO A 67 18.09 18.93 -13.84
C PRO A 67 18.04 20.42 -14.20
N ARG A 68 19.13 21.15 -13.92
CA ARG A 68 19.23 22.57 -14.29
C ARG A 68 19.21 22.76 -15.80
N PHE A 69 19.79 21.81 -16.53
CA PHE A 69 19.82 21.82 -17.99
C PHE A 69 19.27 20.51 -18.56
N PRO A 70 18.67 20.55 -19.76
CA PRO A 70 18.39 19.35 -20.53
C PRO A 70 19.65 18.49 -20.77
N SER A 71 19.47 17.17 -20.90
CA SER A 71 20.57 16.21 -21.04
C SER A 71 21.26 16.24 -22.41
N ASP A 72 20.61 16.81 -23.42
CA ASP A 72 21.14 17.09 -24.75
C ASP A 72 22.04 18.35 -24.76
N VAL A 73 21.83 19.29 -23.83
CA VAL A 73 22.67 20.48 -23.66
C VAL A 73 23.99 20.12 -22.95
N THR A 74 23.94 19.29 -21.91
CA THR A 74 25.13 18.89 -21.15
C THR A 74 25.00 17.51 -20.52
N ARG A 75 26.13 16.78 -20.47
CA ARG A 75 26.24 15.51 -19.73
C ARG A 75 26.34 15.71 -18.20
N ARG A 76 26.45 16.96 -17.75
CA ARG A 76 26.47 17.36 -16.34
C ARG A 76 25.33 18.35 -16.08
N PRO A 77 24.06 17.89 -16.03
CA PRO A 77 22.94 18.81 -15.94
C PRO A 77 22.55 19.19 -14.51
N TRP A 78 23.18 18.60 -13.49
CA TRP A 78 22.72 18.71 -12.11
C TRP A 78 23.49 19.74 -11.31
N ASN A 79 22.78 20.55 -10.52
CA ASN A 79 23.38 21.36 -9.48
C ASN A 79 23.51 20.55 -8.18
N PRO A 80 24.72 20.32 -7.64
CA PRO A 80 24.89 19.59 -6.39
C PRO A 80 24.15 20.21 -5.18
N ALA A 81 23.97 21.54 -5.19
CA ALA A 81 23.28 22.24 -4.11
C ALA A 81 21.82 21.78 -3.96
N ASP A 82 21.19 21.31 -5.05
CA ASP A 82 19.80 20.82 -5.01
C ASP A 82 19.69 19.54 -4.16
N ALA A 83 20.70 18.66 -4.19
CA ALA A 83 20.74 17.48 -3.34
C ALA A 83 20.88 17.85 -1.86
N GLU A 84 21.70 18.85 -1.57
CA GLU A 84 21.94 19.34 -0.21
C GLU A 84 20.68 20.03 0.36
N ALA A 85 20.04 20.89 -0.44
CA ALA A 85 18.78 21.53 -0.09
C ALA A 85 17.67 20.50 0.15
N PHE A 86 17.55 19.52 -0.74
CA PHE A 86 16.58 18.43 -0.61
C PHE A 86 16.79 17.62 0.68
N LEU A 87 18.01 17.15 0.94
CA LEU A 87 18.32 16.39 2.16
C LEU A 87 18.19 17.26 3.41
N GLY A 88 18.60 18.53 3.34
CA GLY A 88 18.42 19.50 4.41
C GLY A 88 16.97 19.68 4.80
N GLY A 89 16.06 19.79 3.82
CA GLY A 89 14.62 19.86 4.05
C GLY A 89 14.06 18.62 4.75
N LEU A 90 14.53 17.42 4.39
CA LEU A 90 14.14 16.18 5.08
C LEU A 90 14.71 16.10 6.51
N TYR A 91 15.90 16.65 6.73
CA TYR A 91 16.57 16.61 8.03
C TYR A 91 16.14 17.71 9.00
N ALA A 92 15.48 18.76 8.52
CA ALA A 92 15.14 19.95 9.32
C ALA A 92 14.42 19.63 10.63
N ASN A 93 13.49 18.67 10.60
CA ASN A 93 12.72 18.22 11.77
C ASN A 93 13.00 16.75 12.12
N ALA A 94 14.11 16.18 11.64
CA ALA A 94 14.40 14.77 11.84
C ALA A 94 14.92 14.51 13.26
N GLN A 95 14.32 13.54 13.94
CA GLN A 95 14.78 13.05 15.23
C GLN A 95 15.71 11.85 15.09
N ASP A 96 16.63 11.70 16.03
CA ASP A 96 17.51 10.53 16.06
C ASP A 96 16.70 9.25 16.29
N THR A 97 16.96 8.25 15.46
CA THR A 97 16.25 6.97 15.51
C THR A 97 17.23 5.82 15.75
N PRO A 98 17.04 5.01 16.80
CA PRO A 98 17.90 3.88 17.07
C PRO A 98 17.75 2.80 16.00
N ALA A 99 18.84 2.11 15.71
CA ALA A 99 18.84 0.99 14.78
C ALA A 99 17.93 -0.14 15.29
N GLY A 100 17.11 -0.71 14.40
CA GLY A 100 16.29 -1.89 14.70
C GLY A 100 14.88 -1.61 15.23
N ASP A 101 14.51 -0.34 15.48
CA ASP A 101 13.14 0.00 15.84
C ASP A 101 12.16 -0.26 14.67
N GLN A 102 11.25 -1.22 14.86
CA GLN A 102 10.29 -1.63 13.85
C GLN A 102 9.18 -0.60 13.59
N ALA A 103 8.99 0.36 14.50
CA ALA A 103 8.05 1.47 14.36
C ALA A 103 8.48 2.43 13.25
N TRP A 104 9.77 2.47 12.91
CA TRP A 104 10.31 3.31 11.85
C TRP A 104 10.51 2.54 10.56
N LYS A 105 10.16 3.17 9.44
CA LYS A 105 10.34 2.61 8.10
C LYS A 105 11.04 3.62 7.21
N GLN A 106 11.99 3.14 6.41
CA GLN A 106 12.63 3.96 5.39
C GLN A 106 11.57 4.52 4.44
N VAL A 107 11.67 5.80 4.06
CA VAL A 107 10.70 6.51 3.21
C VAL A 107 10.32 5.73 1.95
N HIS A 108 11.31 5.21 1.21
CA HIS A 108 11.04 4.43 -0.01
C HIS A 108 10.30 3.11 0.28
N ARG A 109 10.60 2.43 1.40
CA ARG A 109 9.85 1.22 1.79
C ARG A 109 8.42 1.56 2.23
N ALA A 110 8.22 2.74 2.83
CA ALA A 110 6.89 3.22 3.18
C ALA A 110 6.04 3.48 1.94
N SER A 111 6.58 4.15 0.91
CA SER A 111 5.87 4.42 -0.34
C SER A 111 5.47 3.12 -1.05
N VAL A 112 6.41 2.17 -1.20
CA VAL A 112 6.15 0.86 -1.82
C VAL A 112 5.07 0.08 -1.06
N ARG A 113 5.11 0.08 0.28
CA ARG A 113 4.13 -0.63 1.10
C ARG A 113 2.72 -0.04 0.96
N CYS A 114 2.61 1.28 0.94
CA CYS A 114 1.33 1.97 0.73
C CYS A 114 0.92 2.03 -0.75
N ARG A 115 1.78 1.58 -1.66
CA ARG A 115 1.59 1.60 -3.12
C ARG A 115 1.34 3.01 -3.67
N VAL A 116 1.98 4.00 -3.06
CA VAL A 116 1.93 5.41 -3.46
C VAL A 116 3.28 5.84 -4.04
N LYS A 117 3.28 6.89 -4.85
CA LYS A 117 4.51 7.53 -5.32
C LYS A 117 5.27 8.17 -4.14
N ILE A 118 6.59 8.31 -4.27
CA ILE A 118 7.43 8.81 -3.18
C ILE A 118 7.05 10.23 -2.73
N ASN A 119 6.59 11.10 -3.64
CA ASN A 119 6.13 12.44 -3.30
C ASN A 119 4.96 12.45 -2.32
N LYS A 120 4.07 11.46 -2.38
CA LYS A 120 2.98 11.32 -1.40
C LYS A 120 3.47 11.02 0.00
N VAL A 121 4.69 10.53 0.16
CA VAL A 121 5.34 10.42 1.47
C VAL A 121 6.09 11.70 1.84
N LEU A 122 6.72 12.38 0.88
CA LEU A 122 7.51 13.60 1.15
C LEU A 122 6.66 14.84 1.42
N GLU A 123 5.51 15.00 0.76
CA GLU A 123 4.57 16.11 0.98
C GLU A 123 4.22 16.25 2.49
N PRO A 124 3.72 15.21 3.19
CA PRO A 124 3.50 15.26 4.63
C PRO A 124 4.75 15.49 5.50
N ILE A 125 5.94 15.14 5.01
CA ILE A 125 7.20 15.40 5.74
C ILE A 125 7.47 16.90 5.75
N TRP A 126 7.36 17.55 4.59
CA TRP A 126 7.60 18.99 4.46
C TRP A 126 6.52 19.82 5.17
N ASP A 127 5.27 19.34 5.18
CA ASP A 127 4.17 19.96 5.91
C ASP A 127 4.23 19.70 7.43
N GLY A 128 5.18 18.89 7.90
CA GLY A 128 5.34 18.53 9.31
C GLY A 128 4.26 17.57 9.86
N ALA A 129 3.40 17.02 8.99
CA ALA A 129 2.37 16.06 9.35
C ALA A 129 2.92 14.64 9.58
N LEU A 130 4.12 14.34 9.08
CA LEU A 130 4.78 13.06 9.24
C LEU A 130 6.12 13.20 9.97
N SER A 131 6.26 12.52 11.10
CA SER A 131 7.48 12.50 11.91
C SER A 131 8.62 11.84 11.14
N VAL A 132 9.75 12.55 11.06
CA VAL A 132 10.96 12.06 10.38
C VAL A 132 11.99 11.58 11.40
N GLY A 133 12.54 10.41 11.12
CA GLY A 133 13.65 9.83 11.85
C GLY A 133 14.91 9.85 10.99
N ARG A 134 16.06 10.15 11.58
CA ARG A 134 17.38 10.05 10.94
C ARG A 134 18.21 8.94 11.59
N ARG A 135 18.81 8.12 10.73
CA ARG A 135 19.81 7.11 11.11
C ARG A 135 21.21 7.56 10.71
N HIS A 136 22.06 7.84 11.69
CA HIS A 136 23.41 8.36 11.45
C HIS A 136 24.40 7.33 10.89
N ASP A 137 24.09 6.03 11.03
CA ASP A 137 24.88 4.95 10.42
C ASP A 137 24.65 4.82 8.91
N LEU A 138 23.65 5.53 8.38
CA LEU A 138 23.32 5.59 6.96
C LEU A 138 23.52 7.02 6.42
N ARG A 139 23.51 7.18 5.10
CA ARG A 139 23.69 8.48 4.43
C ARG A 139 22.60 8.75 3.40
N GLY A 140 22.37 10.03 3.12
CA GLY A 140 21.43 10.50 2.10
C GLY A 140 19.99 10.03 2.34
N CYS A 141 19.27 9.72 1.28
CA CYS A 141 17.90 9.21 1.34
C CYS A 141 17.78 7.91 2.15
N ALA A 142 18.85 7.11 2.20
CA ALA A 142 18.84 5.85 2.93
C ALA A 142 18.75 6.05 4.46
N SER A 143 19.17 7.21 4.97
CA SER A 143 19.09 7.54 6.40
C SER A 143 17.75 8.10 6.86
N VAL A 144 16.82 8.36 5.93
CA VAL A 144 15.53 9.00 6.24
C VAL A 144 14.45 7.94 6.48
N PHE A 145 13.85 8.00 7.67
CA PHE A 145 12.81 7.10 8.14
C PHE A 145 11.58 7.89 8.54
N VAL A 146 10.42 7.24 8.52
CA VAL A 146 9.14 7.79 8.92
C VAL A 146 8.41 6.82 9.83
N ARG A 147 7.56 7.33 10.72
CA ARG A 147 6.78 6.47 11.62
C ARG A 147 5.73 5.68 10.84
N ARG A 148 5.73 4.36 11.07
CA ARG A 148 4.82 3.42 10.40
C ARG A 148 3.36 3.75 10.67
N SER A 149 3.01 4.06 11.91
CA SER A 149 1.63 4.35 12.33
C SER A 149 1.08 5.60 11.64
N GLU A 150 1.88 6.66 11.54
CA GLU A 150 1.49 7.90 10.87
C GLU A 150 1.35 7.71 9.36
N VAL A 151 2.28 6.98 8.74
CA VAL A 151 2.16 6.56 7.33
C VAL A 151 0.87 5.74 7.10
N ASP A 152 0.56 4.82 8.01
CA ASP A 152 -0.65 4.00 7.94
C ASP A 152 -1.93 4.86 8.01
N VAL A 153 -1.93 5.93 8.81
CA VAL A 153 -3.09 6.83 8.93
C VAL A 153 -3.20 7.78 7.74
N LEU A 154 -2.10 8.37 7.30
CA LEU A 154 -2.10 9.44 6.29
C LEU A 154 -2.21 8.92 4.86
N LEU A 155 -1.56 7.78 4.57
CA LEU A 155 -1.27 7.39 3.18
C LEU A 155 -1.85 6.03 2.79
N ARG A 156 -2.25 5.22 3.76
CA ARG A 156 -2.78 3.90 3.44
C ARG A 156 -4.23 4.05 2.97
N PRO A 157 -4.54 3.65 1.73
CA PRO A 157 -5.92 3.75 1.25
C PRO A 157 -6.83 2.86 2.08
N GLU A 158 -8.08 3.28 2.23
CA GLU A 158 -9.09 2.47 2.91
C GLU A 158 -9.39 1.21 2.11
N ARG A 159 -9.46 0.05 2.79
CA ARG A 159 -9.96 -1.18 2.15
C ARG A 159 -11.50 -1.15 2.11
N PRO A 160 -12.15 -1.88 1.20
CA PRO A 160 -13.60 -2.05 1.22
C PRO A 160 -14.11 -2.39 2.63
N ASN A 161 -15.18 -1.73 3.06
CA ASN A 161 -15.80 -1.91 4.37
C ASN A 161 -16.68 -3.18 4.43
N HIS A 162 -16.11 -4.30 4.01
CA HIS A 162 -16.74 -5.61 4.06
C HIS A 162 -15.73 -6.62 4.61
N ARG A 163 -16.24 -7.73 5.14
CA ARG A 163 -15.39 -8.82 5.60
C ARG A 163 -14.77 -9.49 4.38
N THR A 164 -13.47 -9.75 4.42
CA THR A 164 -12.84 -10.68 3.48
C THR A 164 -13.40 -12.09 3.69
N LEU A 165 -13.29 -12.93 2.66
CA LEU A 165 -13.69 -14.34 2.75
C LEU A 165 -13.06 -15.05 3.97
N SER A 166 -11.79 -14.74 4.29
CA SER A 166 -11.07 -15.32 5.43
C SER A 166 -11.58 -14.84 6.79
N GLU A 167 -11.95 -13.56 6.90
CA GLU A 167 -12.56 -12.99 8.12
C GLU A 167 -13.92 -13.63 8.38
N PHE A 168 -14.78 -13.70 7.35
CA PHE A 168 -16.08 -14.35 7.46
C PHE A 168 -15.95 -15.86 7.71
N ALA A 169 -15.02 -16.57 7.05
CA ALA A 169 -14.73 -17.97 7.33
C ALA A 169 -14.37 -18.19 8.80
N SER A 170 -13.57 -17.30 9.38
CA SER A 170 -13.18 -17.39 10.78
C SER A 170 -14.36 -17.13 11.71
N GLU A 171 -15.24 -16.20 11.34
CA GLU A 171 -16.49 -15.89 12.04
C GLU A 171 -17.43 -17.10 12.10
N VAL A 172 -17.72 -17.73 10.96
CA VAL A 172 -18.64 -18.88 10.87
C VAL A 172 -17.98 -20.22 11.20
N GLY A 173 -16.67 -20.27 11.42
CA GLY A 173 -15.95 -21.48 11.83
C GLY A 173 -15.61 -22.44 10.68
N LEU A 174 -15.43 -21.90 9.47
CA LEU A 174 -15.12 -22.61 8.22
C LEU A 174 -13.73 -22.17 7.65
N ASN A 175 -12.76 -21.95 8.55
CA ASN A 175 -11.44 -21.40 8.22
C ASN A 175 -10.26 -22.41 8.30
N LYS A 176 -10.49 -23.65 8.74
CA LYS A 176 -9.39 -24.60 9.03
C LYS A 176 -8.81 -25.23 7.77
N HIS A 177 -9.67 -25.61 6.83
CA HIS A 177 -9.33 -26.34 5.61
C HIS A 177 -9.89 -25.67 4.35
N ARG A 178 -10.07 -24.34 4.39
CA ARG A 178 -10.62 -23.53 3.29
C ARG A 178 -12.06 -23.92 2.93
N GLU A 179 -12.81 -24.42 3.90
CA GLU A 179 -14.17 -24.92 3.75
C GLU A 179 -15.12 -23.89 3.11
N LEU A 180 -15.12 -22.65 3.63
CA LEU A 180 -15.96 -21.59 3.06
C LEU A 180 -15.55 -21.25 1.63
N ARG A 181 -14.25 -21.30 1.33
CA ARG A 181 -13.76 -21.05 -0.03
C ARG A 181 -14.24 -22.14 -0.98
N LEU A 182 -14.24 -23.40 -0.57
CA LEU A 182 -14.79 -24.50 -1.36
C LEU A 182 -16.29 -24.30 -1.61
N LEU A 183 -17.07 -23.93 -0.59
CA LEU A 183 -18.51 -23.64 -0.78
C LEU A 183 -18.75 -22.57 -1.85
N VAL A 184 -17.96 -21.49 -1.81
CA VAL A 184 -18.04 -20.41 -2.80
C VAL A 184 -17.58 -20.88 -4.19
N ASP A 185 -16.45 -21.58 -4.28
CA ASP A 185 -15.89 -22.06 -5.54
C ASP A 185 -16.81 -23.08 -6.24
N HIS A 186 -17.61 -23.83 -5.47
CA HIS A 186 -18.64 -24.74 -5.98
C HIS A 186 -20.04 -24.09 -6.14
N GLY A 187 -20.17 -22.78 -5.96
CA GLY A 187 -21.41 -22.04 -6.19
C GLY A 187 -22.50 -22.27 -5.13
N HIS A 188 -22.14 -22.77 -3.95
CA HIS A 188 -23.08 -22.99 -2.86
C HIS A 188 -23.33 -21.75 -2.01
N ALA A 189 -22.34 -20.86 -1.89
CA ALA A 189 -22.48 -19.57 -1.22
C ALA A 189 -22.11 -18.43 -2.19
N PRO A 190 -22.86 -17.33 -2.20
CA PRO A 190 -22.50 -16.17 -3.01
C PRO A 190 -21.26 -15.47 -2.46
N ILE A 191 -20.62 -14.69 -3.32
CA ILE A 191 -19.47 -13.88 -2.97
C ILE A 191 -19.39 -12.66 -3.87
N THR A 192 -18.97 -11.53 -3.29
CA THR A 192 -18.70 -10.31 -4.04
C THR A 192 -17.20 -10.14 -4.28
N VAL A 193 -16.80 -9.81 -5.51
CA VAL A 193 -15.40 -9.51 -5.84
C VAL A 193 -15.22 -8.00 -5.93
N LEU A 194 -14.43 -7.44 -5.01
CA LEU A 194 -14.16 -6.01 -4.93
C LEU A 194 -12.68 -5.70 -5.14
N TYR A 195 -12.37 -4.52 -5.66
CA TYR A 195 -11.00 -4.04 -5.74
C TYR A 195 -10.52 -3.56 -4.36
N ASN A 196 -9.39 -4.10 -3.89
CA ASN A 196 -8.74 -3.67 -2.66
C ASN A 196 -7.57 -2.72 -3.02
N PRO A 197 -7.69 -1.40 -2.75
CA PRO A 197 -6.65 -0.43 -3.05
C PRO A 197 -5.42 -0.56 -2.15
N GLN A 198 -5.49 -1.27 -1.01
CA GLN A 198 -4.28 -1.56 -0.21
C GLN A 198 -3.37 -2.60 -0.88
N THR A 199 -3.96 -3.51 -1.65
CA THR A 199 -3.23 -4.63 -2.29
C THR A 199 -3.18 -4.52 -3.81
N HIS A 200 -3.86 -3.53 -4.41
CA HIS A 200 -4.12 -3.39 -5.85
C HIS A 200 -4.59 -4.69 -6.51
N ARG A 201 -5.41 -5.47 -5.80
CA ARG A 201 -5.94 -6.75 -6.28
C ARG A 201 -7.44 -6.77 -6.15
N ARG A 202 -8.10 -7.49 -7.05
CA ARG A 202 -9.49 -7.91 -6.86
C ARG A 202 -9.50 -9.07 -5.88
N ASP A 203 -10.21 -8.90 -4.78
CA ASP A 203 -10.29 -9.89 -3.69
C ASP A 203 -11.75 -10.22 -3.36
N ARG A 204 -11.97 -11.32 -2.66
CA ARG A 204 -13.28 -11.85 -2.30
C ARG A 204 -13.74 -11.28 -0.96
N TYR A 205 -14.86 -10.58 -1.01
CA TYR A 205 -15.53 -9.95 0.12
C TYR A 205 -16.93 -10.52 0.30
N VAL A 206 -17.32 -10.66 1.56
CA VAL A 206 -18.66 -11.07 1.96
C VAL A 206 -19.41 -9.81 2.37
N THR A 207 -20.34 -9.39 1.52
CA THR A 207 -21.27 -8.29 1.78
C THR A 207 -22.36 -8.70 2.75
N GLU A 208 -23.24 -7.75 3.12
CA GLU A 208 -24.43 -8.05 3.93
C GLU A 208 -25.37 -9.00 3.18
N ASP A 209 -25.59 -8.79 1.89
CA ASP A 209 -26.39 -9.69 1.05
C ASP A 209 -25.78 -11.10 0.97
N ASP A 210 -24.45 -11.19 0.79
CA ASP A 210 -23.76 -12.48 0.81
C ASP A 210 -23.91 -13.20 2.16
N THR A 211 -23.88 -12.42 3.25
CA THR A 211 -24.06 -12.91 4.62
C THR A 211 -25.47 -13.43 4.84
N ALA A 212 -26.48 -12.66 4.44
CA ALA A 212 -27.89 -13.02 4.54
C ALA A 212 -28.19 -14.28 3.73
N ALA A 213 -27.67 -14.37 2.49
CA ALA A 213 -27.83 -15.55 1.65
C ALA A 213 -27.10 -16.79 2.19
N PHE A 214 -25.94 -16.63 2.84
CA PHE A 214 -25.30 -17.72 3.55
C PHE A 214 -26.16 -18.19 4.73
N HIS A 215 -26.63 -17.28 5.58
CA HIS A 215 -27.39 -17.62 6.78
C HIS A 215 -28.81 -18.12 6.50
N SER A 216 -29.43 -17.73 5.38
CA SER A 216 -30.75 -18.26 4.99
C SER A 216 -30.71 -19.75 4.65
N ARG A 217 -29.53 -20.25 4.25
CA ARG A 217 -29.36 -21.62 3.77
C ARG A 217 -28.52 -22.50 4.69
N PHE A 218 -27.50 -21.93 5.33
CA PHE A 218 -26.49 -22.68 6.06
C PHE A 218 -26.35 -22.23 7.50
N THR A 219 -26.00 -23.21 8.33
CA THR A 219 -25.51 -22.98 9.69
C THR A 219 -24.26 -23.82 9.93
N THR A 220 -23.56 -23.52 11.03
CA THR A 220 -22.34 -24.25 11.43
C THR A 220 -22.40 -24.54 12.92
N LEU A 221 -21.56 -25.48 13.38
CA LEU A 221 -21.46 -25.77 14.81
C LEU A 221 -21.03 -24.56 15.64
N LYS A 222 -20.29 -23.61 15.05
CA LYS A 222 -19.88 -22.38 15.74
C LYS A 222 -21.06 -21.43 15.90
N LEU A 223 -21.84 -21.22 14.85
CA LEU A 223 -23.04 -20.39 14.89
C LEU A 223 -24.11 -20.96 15.84
N LEU A 224 -24.35 -22.27 15.76
CA LEU A 224 -25.26 -22.96 16.68
C LEU A 224 -24.77 -22.90 18.14
N SER A 225 -23.46 -23.06 18.37
CA SER A 225 -22.88 -22.95 19.71
C SER A 225 -23.08 -21.57 20.33
N ALA A 226 -22.79 -20.52 19.56
CA ALA A 226 -23.01 -19.14 19.99
C ALA A 226 -24.50 -18.87 20.29
N ARG A 227 -25.39 -19.36 19.44
CA ARG A 227 -26.85 -19.17 19.59
C ARG A 227 -27.45 -19.91 20.78
N LEU A 228 -27.01 -21.15 21.02
CA LEU A 228 -27.61 -22.02 22.04
C LEU A 228 -26.88 -21.99 23.39
N GLY A 229 -25.72 -21.34 23.47
CA GLY A 229 -24.87 -21.37 24.66
C GLY A 229 -24.33 -22.77 24.99
N GLN A 230 -24.32 -23.69 24.02
CA GLN A 230 -23.91 -25.08 24.19
C GLN A 230 -22.59 -25.34 23.47
N SER A 231 -21.81 -26.32 23.95
CA SER A 231 -20.56 -26.69 23.28
C SER A 231 -20.83 -27.28 21.89
N SER A 232 -19.97 -26.95 20.92
CA SER A 232 -20.06 -27.52 19.55
C SER A 232 -20.04 -29.06 19.54
N ARG A 233 -19.38 -29.70 20.51
CA ARG A 233 -19.37 -31.16 20.66
C ARG A 233 -20.75 -31.71 21.02
N SER A 234 -21.42 -31.08 21.99
CA SER A 234 -22.79 -31.47 22.38
C SER A 234 -23.76 -31.29 21.21
N ILE A 235 -23.69 -30.14 20.53
CA ILE A 235 -24.53 -29.87 19.35
C ILE A 235 -24.27 -30.92 18.26
N SER A 236 -23.01 -31.21 17.94
CA SER A 236 -22.67 -32.22 16.93
C SER A 236 -23.20 -33.61 17.27
N GLN A 237 -23.17 -34.04 18.53
CA GLN A 237 -23.73 -35.32 18.97
C GLN A 237 -25.25 -35.36 18.81
N ARG A 238 -25.93 -34.26 19.14
CA ARG A 238 -27.39 -34.15 19.02
C ARG A 238 -27.85 -34.14 17.57
N LEU A 239 -27.16 -33.40 16.69
CA LEU A 239 -27.43 -33.42 15.25
C LEU A 239 -27.26 -34.83 14.68
N LYS A 240 -26.19 -35.53 15.07
CA LYS A 240 -25.96 -36.92 14.66
C LYS A 240 -27.06 -37.87 15.17
N ALA A 241 -27.50 -37.72 16.43
CA ALA A 241 -28.57 -38.52 17.01
C ALA A 241 -29.94 -38.26 16.33
N ALA A 242 -30.14 -37.05 15.81
CA ALA A 242 -31.31 -36.67 15.03
C ALA A 242 -31.21 -37.08 13.55
N GLY A 243 -30.14 -37.75 13.13
CA GLY A 243 -29.92 -38.15 11.73
C GLY A 243 -29.60 -37.00 10.78
N ILE A 244 -29.20 -35.82 11.30
CA ILE A 244 -28.83 -34.68 10.48
C ILE A 244 -27.39 -34.82 10.03
N GLU A 245 -27.22 -34.87 8.72
CA GLU A 245 -25.92 -34.97 8.07
C GLU A 245 -25.36 -33.59 7.73
N ARG A 246 -24.04 -33.54 7.50
CA ARG A 246 -23.39 -32.33 7.00
C ARG A 246 -23.81 -32.09 5.57
N PHE A 247 -23.78 -30.83 5.15
CA PHE A 247 -23.99 -30.49 3.76
C PHE A 247 -22.82 -30.99 2.92
N GLN A 248 -23.08 -32.08 2.18
CA GLN A 248 -22.13 -32.77 1.31
C GLN A 248 -22.86 -33.18 0.01
N PRO A 249 -23.17 -32.22 -0.90
CA PRO A 249 -23.74 -32.57 -2.19
C PRO A 249 -22.73 -33.36 -3.02
N GLY A 250 -23.12 -34.57 -3.46
CA GLY A 250 -22.22 -35.49 -4.15
C GLY A 250 -21.15 -36.06 -3.21
N GLU A 251 -19.89 -36.02 -3.61
CA GLU A 251 -18.76 -36.59 -2.83
C GLU A 251 -17.84 -35.53 -2.18
N THR A 252 -18.20 -34.24 -2.23
CA THR A 252 -17.32 -33.15 -1.74
C THR A 252 -17.66 -32.73 -0.31
N ASP A 253 -16.75 -32.97 0.64
CA ASP A 253 -16.89 -32.49 2.02
C ASP A 253 -16.52 -31.01 2.13
N PHE A 254 -17.50 -30.18 2.51
CA PHE A 254 -17.34 -28.75 2.77
C PHE A 254 -17.14 -28.44 4.27
N GLY A 255 -16.84 -29.45 5.07
CA GLY A 255 -16.58 -29.35 6.51
C GLY A 255 -17.86 -29.29 7.35
N PRO A 256 -17.79 -28.71 8.57
CA PRO A 256 -18.89 -28.76 9.55
C PRO A 256 -19.99 -27.71 9.26
N VAL A 257 -20.49 -27.70 8.02
CA VAL A 257 -21.61 -26.90 7.53
C VAL A 257 -22.85 -27.78 7.39
N TYR A 258 -24.02 -27.22 7.71
CA TYR A 258 -25.31 -27.91 7.71
C TYR A 258 -26.34 -27.05 7.01
N LEU A 259 -27.32 -27.67 6.34
CA LEU A 259 -28.48 -26.94 5.86
C LEU A 259 -29.31 -26.48 7.05
N LEU A 260 -29.66 -25.19 7.06
CA LEU A 260 -30.46 -24.62 8.14
C LEU A 260 -31.82 -25.33 8.25
N ALA A 261 -32.45 -25.58 7.10
CA ALA A 261 -33.74 -26.28 7.02
C ALA A 261 -33.72 -27.65 7.74
N ASP A 262 -32.66 -28.44 7.55
CA ASP A 262 -32.55 -29.76 8.18
C ASP A 262 -32.42 -29.65 9.71
N VAL A 263 -31.69 -28.63 10.18
CA VAL A 263 -31.53 -28.35 11.62
C VAL A 263 -32.83 -27.85 12.26
N GLU A 264 -33.64 -27.11 11.52
CA GLU A 264 -34.94 -26.59 11.99
C GLU A 264 -36.03 -27.67 12.10
N LEU A 265 -35.88 -28.79 11.38
CA LEU A 265 -36.85 -29.89 11.41
C LEU A 265 -36.79 -30.74 12.70
N VAL A 266 -35.79 -30.54 13.58
CA VAL A 266 -35.68 -31.33 14.82
C VAL A 266 -36.75 -30.90 15.84
N PRO A 267 -37.73 -31.76 16.18
CA PRO A 267 -38.77 -31.42 17.14
C PRO A 267 -38.18 -31.26 18.54
N HIS A 268 -38.59 -30.20 19.24
CA HIS A 268 -38.30 -29.87 20.65
C HIS A 268 -36.89 -30.19 21.15
N GLY A 269 -36.01 -29.19 21.03
CA GLY A 269 -34.81 -29.10 21.86
C GLY A 269 -33.61 -28.42 21.20
N LEU A 270 -33.55 -28.31 19.88
CA LEU A 270 -32.40 -27.72 19.17
C LEU A 270 -32.66 -26.27 18.70
N VAL A 271 -33.82 -25.95 18.14
CA VAL A 271 -34.20 -24.58 17.75
C VAL A 271 -35.72 -24.46 17.87
N SER A 272 -36.24 -23.62 18.77
CA SER A 272 -37.68 -23.28 18.74
C SER A 272 -37.94 -22.41 17.52
N ARG A 273 -39.06 -22.65 16.79
CA ARG A 273 -39.51 -21.82 15.65
C ARG A 273 -39.55 -20.32 16.00
N ASP A 274 -39.78 -19.97 17.27
CA ASP A 274 -39.85 -18.58 17.75
C ASP A 274 -38.50 -17.83 17.78
N LEU A 275 -37.36 -18.52 17.62
CA LEU A 275 -36.04 -17.88 17.63
C LEU A 275 -35.56 -17.46 16.24
N VAL A 276 -36.30 -17.76 15.17
CA VAL A 276 -35.90 -17.55 13.76
C VAL A 276 -36.07 -16.08 13.32
N SER A 277 -36.87 -15.28 14.03
CA SER A 277 -37.17 -13.88 13.67
C SER A 277 -36.10 -12.85 14.08
N LYS A 278 -34.88 -13.26 14.45
CA LYS A 278 -33.80 -12.35 14.92
C LYS A 278 -32.56 -12.35 14.00
N TRP A 279 -32.72 -12.68 12.73
CA TRP A 279 -31.64 -12.69 11.74
C TRP A 279 -31.63 -11.45 10.82
N ASP A 280 -32.42 -10.42 11.13
CA ASP A 280 -32.38 -9.09 10.50
C ASP A 280 -31.41 -8.15 11.25
#